data_AF-A0A2M7NKF0-F1
#
_entry.id   AF-A0A2M7NKF0-F1
#
_cell.length_a   1.000
_cell.length_b   1.000
_cell.length_c   1.000
_cell.angle_alpha   90.00
_cell.angle_beta   90.00
_cell.angle_gamma   90.00
#
_symmetry.space_group_name_H-M   'P 1'
#
loop_
_entity.id
_entity.type
_entity.pdbx_description
1 polymer ?
#
loop_
_entity_poly.entity_id
_entity_poly.type
_entity_poly.pdbx_seq_one_letter_code
_entity_poly.pdbx_strand_id
1 'polypeptide(L)'
;MSEILKKGVLEGLIRFDGTGTDRYVFYPHQSMRFRWEPEEEVRAWAYVKLVTEKKYSPSRITFERKVKMGSSYRFVDIVIFSDNQHTNDEIIIECKRADVGKRAFLEAVEQGKSYDNQLYGKYVWVTSQKRNTYYKTKPEKNGRQYIEIDNLPSFSTSSKFTGAFNETFWTIKHSLKAFYKNYIVPQTKKPWVSDFLLFTFVFVFIGFMLSWFNAKVLTAQIDNHTRWLVKGRIHYGHLYWIVPILTTLLMMWGFKRKLFPKLTEKRTARNRKKKGKNLPFVFHNKVIFATLIVVIPSLVLSELLFGTGDICRTCCTDKWFCWWSRKHYYKVDESWRMMNYFVPFVIAVPVQSLMMVMLNWVFEAFSRVR
;
A
#
# COMPACT_ATOMS: atom_id res chain seq x y z
N MET A 1 7.04 -12.56 36.15
CA MET A 1 7.41 -12.57 34.72
C MET A 1 8.91 -12.29 34.63
N SER A 2 9.67 -13.17 33.99
CA SER A 2 11.14 -13.06 33.88
C SER A 2 11.58 -11.83 33.07
N GLU A 3 12.79 -11.33 33.31
CA GLU A 3 13.36 -10.19 32.57
C GLU A 3 13.44 -10.44 31.05
N ILE A 4 13.75 -11.67 30.65
CA ILE A 4 13.76 -12.08 29.23
C ILE A 4 12.37 -11.93 28.61
N LEU A 5 11.30 -12.36 29.30
CA LEU A 5 9.94 -12.21 28.76
C LEU A 5 9.51 -10.75 28.68
N LYS A 6 9.88 -9.91 29.67
CA LYS A 6 9.63 -8.45 29.61
C LYS A 6 10.31 -7.83 28.38
N LYS A 7 11.56 -8.20 28.11
CA LYS A 7 12.28 -7.77 26.90
C LYS A 7 11.57 -8.24 25.62
N GLY A 8 11.08 -9.47 25.59
CA GLY A 8 10.31 -9.99 24.45
C GLY A 8 9.02 -9.21 24.19
N VAL A 9 8.33 -8.74 25.23
CA VAL A 9 7.17 -7.86 25.10
C VAL A 9 7.57 -6.49 24.55
N LEU A 10 8.65 -5.91 25.08
CA LEU A 10 9.14 -4.59 24.66
C LEU A 10 9.60 -4.58 23.19
N GLU A 11 10.26 -5.65 22.74
CA GLU A 11 10.70 -5.82 21.34
C GLU A 11 9.58 -6.30 20.40
N GLY A 12 8.36 -6.51 20.91
CA GLY A 12 7.22 -6.95 20.10
C GLY A 12 7.30 -8.40 19.61
N LEU A 13 8.18 -9.22 20.21
CA LEU A 13 8.35 -10.64 19.89
C LEU A 13 7.20 -11.50 20.44
N ILE A 14 6.64 -11.09 21.59
CA ILE A 14 5.49 -11.72 22.22
C ILE A 14 4.52 -10.66 22.74
N ARG A 15 3.24 -11.00 22.82
CA ARG A 15 2.21 -10.17 23.44
C ARG A 15 1.30 -11.03 24.28
N PHE A 16 1.00 -10.60 25.50
CA PHE A 16 0.01 -11.27 26.35
C PHE A 16 -1.39 -10.72 26.10
N ASP A 17 -2.37 -11.60 26.18
CA ASP A 17 -3.79 -11.26 26.13
C ASP A 17 -4.61 -12.10 27.13
N GLY A 18 -5.79 -11.61 27.48
CA GLY A 18 -6.67 -12.24 28.47
C GLY A 18 -6.32 -11.94 29.93
N THR A 19 -7.17 -12.40 30.84
CA THR A 19 -7.10 -12.14 32.29
C THR A 19 -7.43 -13.40 33.08
N GLY A 20 -6.83 -13.55 34.26
CA GLY A 20 -7.10 -14.71 35.13
C GLY A 20 -6.62 -16.02 34.52
N THR A 21 -7.51 -17.02 34.46
CA THR A 21 -7.24 -18.37 33.92
C THR A 21 -7.23 -18.43 32.40
N ASP A 22 -7.88 -17.48 31.71
CA ASP A 22 -7.89 -17.40 30.25
C ASP A 22 -6.79 -16.47 29.75
N ARG A 23 -5.56 -16.73 30.20
CA ARG A 23 -4.38 -16.00 29.76
C ARG A 23 -3.77 -16.68 28.54
N TYR A 24 -3.35 -15.88 27.56
CA TYR A 24 -2.76 -16.34 26.32
C TYR A 24 -1.48 -15.55 26.02
N VAL A 25 -0.62 -16.15 25.21
CA VAL A 25 0.52 -15.50 24.58
C VAL A 25 0.35 -15.57 23.06
N PHE A 26 0.55 -14.43 22.43
CA PHE A 26 0.54 -14.27 20.98
C PHE A 26 1.96 -14.02 20.49
N TYR A 27 2.35 -14.75 19.45
CA TYR A 27 3.64 -14.65 18.77
C TYR A 27 3.45 -13.98 17.41
N PRO A 28 3.71 -12.65 17.28
CA PRO A 28 3.35 -11.91 16.08
C PRO A 28 4.01 -12.40 14.80
N HIS A 29 5.27 -12.83 14.86
CA HIS A 29 6.01 -13.32 13.69
C HIS A 29 5.45 -14.64 13.15
N GLN A 30 5.12 -15.58 14.05
CA GLN A 30 4.53 -16.87 13.68
C GLN A 30 3.02 -16.78 13.44
N SER A 31 2.39 -15.66 13.84
CA SER A 31 0.93 -15.50 13.83
C SER A 31 0.19 -16.61 14.59
N MET A 32 0.80 -17.11 15.68
CA MET A 32 0.26 -18.17 16.52
C MET A 32 -0.12 -17.64 17.90
N ARG A 33 -1.13 -18.28 18.50
CA ARG A 33 -1.66 -17.94 19.82
C ARG A 33 -1.77 -19.22 20.64
N PHE A 34 -1.18 -19.22 21.83
CA PHE A 34 -1.18 -20.36 22.73
C PHE A 34 -1.71 -19.97 24.10
N ARG A 35 -2.34 -20.91 24.80
CA ARG A 35 -2.76 -20.73 26.19
C ARG A 35 -1.51 -20.62 27.07
N TRP A 36 -1.53 -19.71 28.02
CA TRP A 36 -0.43 -19.48 28.94
C TRP A 36 -0.38 -20.57 30.02
N GLU A 37 0.36 -21.63 29.71
CA GLU A 37 0.62 -22.78 30.59
C GLU A 37 2.07 -22.79 31.07
N PRO A 38 2.42 -23.55 32.14
CA PRO A 38 3.79 -23.59 32.67
C PRO A 38 4.87 -24.02 31.65
N GLU A 39 4.51 -24.85 30.67
CA GLU A 39 5.42 -25.24 29.59
C GLU A 39 5.51 -24.17 28.50
N GLU A 40 4.40 -23.51 28.19
CA GLU A 40 4.36 -22.37 27.26
C GLU A 40 5.19 -21.20 27.78
N GLU A 41 5.25 -20.99 29.10
CA GLU A 41 6.15 -19.99 29.69
C GLU A 41 7.62 -20.27 29.37
N VAL A 42 8.03 -21.54 29.42
CA VAL A 42 9.39 -21.95 29.08
C VAL A 42 9.63 -21.86 27.57
N ARG A 43 8.64 -22.21 26.73
CA ARG A 43 8.69 -22.06 25.28
C ARG A 43 8.85 -20.60 24.86
N ALA A 44 8.06 -19.70 25.44
CA ALA A 44 8.16 -18.25 25.23
C ALA A 44 9.53 -17.72 25.64
N TRP A 45 10.03 -18.16 26.81
CA TRP A 45 11.36 -17.79 27.29
C TRP A 45 12.46 -18.26 26.33
N ALA A 46 12.37 -19.51 25.86
CA ALA A 46 13.33 -20.09 24.92
C ALA A 46 13.31 -19.32 23.58
N TYR A 47 12.13 -19.03 23.04
CA TYR A 47 11.97 -18.24 21.83
C TYR A 47 12.61 -16.86 21.94
N VAL A 48 12.31 -16.10 23.00
CA VAL A 48 12.88 -14.76 23.18
C VAL A 48 14.39 -14.83 23.37
N LYS A 49 14.90 -15.85 24.07
CA LYS A 49 16.35 -16.08 24.21
C LYS A 49 17.03 -16.35 22.87
N LEU A 50 16.41 -17.17 22.01
CA LEU A 50 16.95 -17.48 20.68
C LEU A 50 17.05 -16.25 19.79
N VAL A 51 16.02 -15.41 19.78
CA VAL A 51 15.98 -14.21 18.96
C VAL A 51 16.92 -13.14 19.51
N THR A 52 16.84 -12.86 20.81
CA THR A 52 17.51 -11.69 21.39
C THR A 52 18.97 -11.94 21.76
N GLU A 53 19.31 -13.12 22.27
CA GLU A 53 20.67 -13.47 22.70
C GLU A 53 21.42 -14.26 21.63
N LYS A 54 20.78 -15.29 21.04
CA LYS A 54 21.42 -16.15 20.03
C LYS A 54 21.32 -15.63 18.60
N LYS A 55 20.54 -14.56 18.38
CA LYS A 55 20.39 -13.85 17.11
C LYS A 55 19.83 -14.71 15.97
N TYR A 56 19.02 -15.71 16.28
CA TYR A 56 18.25 -16.43 15.26
C TYR A 56 17.09 -15.56 14.78
N SER A 57 16.90 -15.47 13.46
CA SER A 57 15.79 -14.70 12.90
C SER A 57 14.44 -15.38 13.22
N PRO A 58 13.43 -14.64 13.69
CA PRO A 58 12.08 -15.16 13.92
C PRO A 58 11.49 -15.88 12.70
N SER A 59 11.84 -15.47 11.48
CA SER A 59 11.32 -16.08 10.26
C SER A 59 11.82 -17.50 10.01
N ARG A 60 12.85 -17.96 10.74
CA ARG A 60 13.39 -19.33 10.66
C ARG A 60 12.91 -20.20 11.82
N ILE A 61 12.12 -19.66 12.73
CA ILE A 61 11.66 -20.35 13.94
C ILE A 61 10.19 -20.70 13.77
N THR A 62 9.88 -21.99 13.88
CA THR A 62 8.53 -22.53 13.80
C THR A 62 8.18 -23.27 15.09
N PHE A 63 6.93 -23.11 15.51
CA PHE A 63 6.36 -23.84 16.64
C PHE A 63 5.50 -25.02 16.15
N GLU A 64 5.36 -26.03 17.00
CA GLU A 64 4.54 -27.22 16.74
C GLU A 64 4.80 -27.84 15.37
N ARG A 65 6.08 -28.07 15.04
CA ARG A 65 6.46 -28.74 13.79
C ARG A 65 5.98 -30.18 13.85
N LYS A 66 5.05 -30.54 12.96
CA LYS A 66 4.54 -31.91 12.82
C LYS A 66 5.61 -32.87 12.31
N VAL A 67 5.85 -33.96 13.03
CA VAL A 67 6.81 -35.03 12.72
C VAL A 67 6.09 -36.37 12.72
N LYS A 68 6.39 -37.22 11.73
CA LYS A 68 5.85 -38.59 11.65
C LYS A 68 6.70 -39.54 12.50
N MET A 69 6.09 -40.22 13.45
CA MET A 69 6.72 -41.19 14.35
C MET A 69 6.01 -42.54 14.16
N GLY A 70 6.55 -43.37 13.27
CA GLY A 70 5.91 -44.63 12.86
C GLY A 70 4.54 -44.40 12.23
N SER A 71 3.48 -44.93 12.86
CA SER A 71 2.08 -44.75 12.44
C SER A 71 1.41 -43.48 12.99
N SER A 72 2.06 -42.76 13.91
CA SER A 72 1.50 -41.58 14.58
C SER A 72 2.22 -40.28 14.19
N TYR A 73 1.62 -39.14 14.53
CA TYR A 73 2.27 -37.85 14.41
C TYR A 73 2.50 -37.23 15.79
N ARG A 74 3.63 -36.54 15.95
CA ARG A 74 4.00 -35.75 17.11
C ARG A 74 4.35 -34.33 16.68
N PHE A 75 4.42 -33.42 17.63
CA PHE A 75 4.73 -32.02 17.40
C PHE A 75 5.96 -31.65 18.21
N VAL A 76 6.96 -31.07 17.55
CA VAL A 76 8.15 -30.52 18.22
C VAL A 76 7.83 -29.10 18.66
N ASP A 77 8.21 -28.74 19.88
CA ASP A 77 7.92 -27.42 20.45
C ASP A 77 8.47 -26.28 19.61
N ILE A 78 9.77 -26.29 19.31
CA ILE A 78 10.41 -25.29 18.47
C ILE A 78 11.41 -25.97 17.52
N VAL A 79 11.36 -25.58 16.25
CA VAL A 79 12.36 -25.93 15.25
C VAL A 79 12.93 -24.66 14.63
N ILE A 80 14.25 -24.61 14.48
CA ILE A 80 14.96 -23.56 13.76
C ILE A 80 15.48 -24.14 12.46
N PHE A 81 15.22 -23.48 11.34
CA PHE A 81 15.72 -23.85 10.03
C PHE A 81 17.04 -23.15 9.69
N SER A 82 17.89 -23.82 8.92
CA SER A 82 19.16 -23.24 8.45
C SER A 82 18.98 -22.18 7.37
N ASP A 83 17.80 -22.14 6.74
CA ASP A 83 17.45 -21.30 5.61
C ASP A 83 16.03 -20.72 5.75
N ASN A 84 15.71 -19.71 4.96
CA ASN A 84 14.40 -19.03 4.99
C ASN A 84 13.29 -19.78 4.24
N GLN A 85 13.65 -20.79 3.44
CA GLN A 85 12.69 -21.63 2.71
C GLN A 85 12.23 -22.83 3.56
N HIS A 86 12.76 -22.95 4.79
CA HIS A 86 12.46 -24.03 5.74
C HIS A 86 12.79 -25.42 5.16
N THR A 87 13.88 -25.50 4.39
CA THR A 87 14.26 -26.75 3.71
C THR A 87 15.04 -27.70 4.60
N ASN A 88 15.89 -27.18 5.50
CA ASN A 88 16.71 -28.01 6.38
C ASN A 88 16.57 -27.58 7.84
N ASP A 89 16.22 -28.55 8.70
CA ASP A 89 16.16 -28.38 10.15
C ASP A 89 17.58 -28.19 10.71
N GLU A 90 17.78 -27.14 11.51
CA GLU A 90 19.08 -26.82 12.12
C GLU A 90 19.09 -27.13 13.61
N ILE A 91 18.07 -26.70 14.35
CA ILE A 91 17.96 -26.90 15.80
C ILE A 91 16.58 -27.40 16.16
N ILE A 92 16.54 -28.48 16.94
CA ILE A 92 15.32 -29.08 17.48
C ILE A 92 15.30 -28.78 18.98
N ILE A 93 14.18 -28.26 19.47
CA ILE A 93 14.08 -27.79 20.84
C ILE A 93 12.85 -28.38 21.49
N GLU A 94 13.04 -28.99 22.67
CA GLU A 94 11.99 -29.53 23.52
C GLU A 94 11.95 -28.76 24.84
N CYS A 95 10.76 -28.29 25.20
CA CYS A 95 10.50 -27.51 26.41
C CYS A 95 9.76 -28.37 27.43
N LYS A 96 10.06 -28.14 28.71
CA LYS A 96 9.29 -28.67 29.84
C LYS A 96 9.08 -27.57 30.86
N ARG A 97 7.99 -27.66 31.62
CA ARG A 97 7.70 -26.73 32.72
C ARG A 97 8.88 -26.59 33.70
N ALA A 98 9.04 -25.41 34.30
CA ALA A 98 10.24 -25.05 35.05
C ALA A 98 10.48 -25.85 36.35
N ASP A 99 9.47 -26.52 36.89
CA ASP A 99 9.50 -27.36 38.08
C ASP A 99 9.59 -28.86 37.75
N VAL A 100 9.88 -29.23 36.50
CA VAL A 100 9.97 -30.64 36.07
C VAL A 100 11.00 -31.45 36.87
N GLY A 101 10.60 -32.65 37.29
CA GLY A 101 11.47 -33.60 37.98
C GLY A 101 12.62 -34.09 37.09
N LYS A 102 13.72 -34.56 37.70
CA LYS A 102 14.91 -35.03 36.96
C LYS A 102 14.58 -36.15 35.96
N ARG A 103 13.74 -37.11 36.38
CA ARG A 103 13.32 -38.24 35.54
C ARG A 103 12.57 -37.76 34.29
N ALA A 104 11.53 -36.94 34.46
CA ALA A 104 10.76 -36.40 33.35
C ALA A 104 11.60 -35.49 32.43
N PHE A 105 12.62 -34.81 32.96
CA PHE A 105 13.56 -34.06 32.14
C PHE A 105 14.42 -34.99 31.26
N LEU A 106 14.92 -36.12 31.80
CA LEU A 106 15.66 -37.11 31.01
C LEU A 106 14.77 -37.79 29.95
N GLU A 107 13.50 -38.03 30.26
CA GLU A 107 12.52 -38.51 29.27
C GLU A 107 12.34 -37.49 28.12
N ALA A 108 12.33 -36.18 28.42
CA ALA A 108 12.30 -35.13 27.40
C ALA A 108 13.59 -35.09 26.56
N VAL A 109 14.75 -35.40 27.14
CA VAL A 109 16.01 -35.55 26.39
C VAL A 109 15.90 -36.66 25.35
N GLU A 110 15.36 -37.82 25.74
CA GLU A 110 15.15 -38.92 24.80
C GLU A 110 14.08 -38.60 23.75
N GLN A 111 13.04 -37.82 24.09
CA GLN A 111 12.07 -37.30 23.11
C GLN A 111 12.75 -36.39 22.07
N GLY A 112 13.57 -35.44 22.50
CA GLY A 112 14.31 -34.55 21.60
C GLY A 112 15.21 -35.33 20.63
N LYS A 113 15.92 -36.35 21.12
CA LYS A 113 16.72 -37.26 20.28
C LYS A 113 15.85 -38.08 19.32
N SER A 114 14.68 -38.53 19.76
CA SER A 114 13.73 -39.27 18.92
C SER A 114 13.23 -38.43 17.74
N TYR A 115 12.94 -37.13 17.97
CA TYR A 115 12.57 -36.19 16.91
C TYR A 115 13.73 -35.93 15.94
N ASP A 116 14.95 -35.79 16.45
CA ASP A 116 16.15 -35.60 15.63
C ASP A 116 16.45 -36.78 14.71
N ASN A 117 16.14 -38.01 15.12
CA ASN A 117 16.24 -39.18 14.23
C ASN A 117 15.30 -39.11 13.01
N GLN A 118 14.27 -38.25 13.02
CA GLN A 118 13.38 -38.04 11.88
C GLN A 118 13.69 -36.74 11.10
N LEU A 119 14.13 -35.69 11.81
CA LEU A 119 14.33 -34.35 11.24
C LEU A 119 15.78 -34.04 10.86
N TYR A 120 16.74 -34.82 11.36
CA TYR A 120 18.18 -34.69 11.05
C TYR A 120 18.79 -33.32 11.39
N GLY A 121 18.30 -32.65 12.45
CA GLY A 121 18.80 -31.36 12.90
C GLY A 121 20.26 -31.42 13.37
N LYS A 122 21.00 -30.31 13.24
CA LYS A 122 22.43 -30.23 13.65
C LYS A 122 22.62 -30.15 15.17
N TYR A 123 21.59 -29.69 15.87
CA TYR A 123 21.60 -29.51 17.30
C TYR A 123 20.27 -29.90 17.93
N VAL A 124 20.32 -30.44 19.15
CA VAL A 124 19.16 -30.67 20.01
C VAL A 124 19.33 -29.88 21.29
N TRP A 125 18.30 -29.15 21.70
CA TRP A 125 18.25 -28.44 22.96
C TRP A 125 17.03 -28.87 23.77
N VAL A 126 17.23 -29.34 24.99
CA VAL A 126 16.13 -29.61 25.92
C VAL A 126 16.24 -28.66 27.10
N THR A 127 15.13 -28.00 27.44
CA THR A 127 15.11 -26.95 28.46
C THR A 127 13.90 -27.00 29.38
N SER A 128 14.15 -26.74 30.65
CA SER A 128 13.13 -26.37 31.62
C SER A 128 13.35 -24.97 32.17
N GLN A 129 14.04 -24.11 31.42
CA GLN A 129 14.60 -22.82 31.86
C GLN A 129 15.71 -22.96 32.92
N LYS A 130 15.45 -23.69 34.02
CA LYS A 130 16.38 -23.96 35.11
C LYS A 130 17.44 -25.01 34.75
N ARG A 131 17.08 -26.00 33.93
CA ARG A 131 17.99 -27.02 33.39
C ARG A 131 18.03 -26.89 31.88
N ASN A 132 19.24 -27.01 31.32
CA ASN A 132 19.48 -26.95 29.89
C ASN A 132 20.51 -28.01 29.53
N THR A 133 20.21 -28.82 28.53
CA THR A 133 21.17 -29.76 27.93
C THR A 133 21.19 -29.54 26.44
N TYR A 134 22.39 -29.49 25.87
CA TYR A 134 22.61 -29.20 24.47
C TYR A 134 23.41 -30.32 23.84
N TYR A 135 22.99 -30.78 22.67
CA TYR A 135 23.71 -31.82 21.93
C TYR A 135 24.02 -31.34 20.52
N LYS A 136 25.26 -31.53 20.09
CA LYS A 136 25.63 -31.52 18.67
C LYS A 136 25.44 -32.91 18.11
N THR A 137 24.78 -32.99 16.97
CA THR A 137 24.41 -34.27 16.35
C THR A 137 25.39 -34.60 15.23
N LYS A 138 25.68 -35.88 15.05
CA LYS A 138 26.45 -36.38 13.91
C LYS A 138 25.79 -37.64 13.36
N PRO A 139 25.80 -37.85 12.03
CA PRO A 139 25.36 -39.12 11.46
C PRO A 139 26.30 -40.25 11.89
N GLU A 140 25.74 -41.40 12.19
CA GLU A 140 26.45 -42.63 12.55
C GLU A 140 25.80 -43.83 11.85
N LYS A 141 26.52 -44.96 11.71
CA LYS A 141 26.06 -46.13 10.94
C LYS A 141 24.66 -46.62 11.34
N ASN A 142 24.31 -46.55 12.63
CA ASN A 142 23.05 -47.03 13.18
C ASN A 142 22.20 -45.92 13.81
N GLY A 143 22.26 -44.69 13.28
CA GLY A 143 21.42 -43.59 13.73
C GLY A 143 22.20 -42.29 13.85
N ARG A 144 22.14 -41.69 15.04
CA ARG A 144 22.76 -40.38 15.31
C ARG A 144 23.57 -40.45 16.60
N GLN A 145 24.78 -39.89 16.54
CA GLN A 145 25.61 -39.65 17.70
C GLN A 145 25.26 -38.29 18.30
N TYR A 146 25.13 -38.23 19.62
CA TYR A 146 24.82 -37.01 20.37
C TYR A 146 26.00 -36.64 21.26
N ILE A 147 26.66 -35.53 20.93
CA ILE A 147 27.81 -35.01 21.68
C ILE A 147 27.30 -33.85 22.53
N GLU A 148 27.34 -33.98 23.85
CA GLU A 148 26.94 -32.89 24.75
C GLU A 148 27.87 -31.70 24.59
N ILE A 149 27.31 -30.49 24.54
CA ILE A 149 28.02 -29.22 24.42
C ILE A 149 27.53 -28.25 25.49
N ASP A 150 28.35 -27.26 25.84
CA ASP A 150 28.00 -26.32 26.91
C ASP A 150 26.87 -25.35 26.51
N ASN A 151 26.76 -25.04 25.22
CA ASN A 151 25.79 -24.06 24.73
C ASN A 151 25.52 -24.19 23.22
N LEU A 152 24.35 -23.72 22.78
CA LEU A 152 24.05 -23.56 21.35
C LEU A 152 24.98 -22.52 20.72
N PRO A 153 25.41 -22.72 19.46
CA PRO A 153 26.10 -21.69 18.71
C PRO A 153 25.22 -20.45 18.59
N SER A 154 25.83 -19.26 18.59
CA SER A 154 25.14 -18.05 18.17
C SER A 154 25.14 -17.98 16.65
N PHE A 155 24.14 -17.35 16.06
CA PHE A 155 24.07 -17.19 14.62
C PHE A 155 25.28 -16.40 14.07
N SER A 156 26.22 -17.05 13.37
CA SER A 156 27.48 -16.42 12.97
C SER A 156 27.47 -15.91 11.52
N THR A 157 27.41 -14.59 11.39
CA THR A 157 28.09 -13.67 10.45
C THR A 157 28.08 -13.88 8.92
N SER A 158 27.86 -15.05 8.31
CA SER A 158 27.84 -15.14 6.83
C SER A 158 26.53 -14.69 6.17
N SER A 159 25.47 -14.44 6.96
CA SER A 159 24.16 -13.98 6.44
C SER A 159 23.58 -12.77 7.17
N LYS A 160 24.43 -11.92 7.77
CA LYS A 160 24.00 -10.67 8.43
C LYS A 160 23.27 -9.71 7.48
N PHE A 161 23.63 -9.74 6.19
CA PHE A 161 23.06 -8.84 5.20
C PHE A 161 21.60 -9.19 4.84
N THR A 162 21.29 -10.48 4.65
CA THR A 162 19.94 -10.91 4.27
C THR A 162 18.94 -10.81 5.42
N GLY A 163 19.36 -11.08 6.66
CA GLY A 163 18.51 -10.93 7.85
C GLY A 163 18.11 -9.48 8.12
N ALA A 164 19.06 -8.55 8.06
CA ALA A 164 18.79 -7.12 8.30
C ALA A 164 17.86 -6.51 7.23
N PHE A 165 18.04 -6.89 5.96
CA PHE A 165 17.12 -6.46 4.89
C PHE A 165 15.73 -7.04 5.07
N ASN A 166 15.61 -8.29 5.53
CA ASN A 166 14.30 -8.95 5.69
C ASN A 166 13.51 -8.38 6.87
N GLU A 167 14.15 -8.10 8.01
CA GLU A 167 13.52 -7.41 9.15
C GLU A 167 13.04 -6.02 8.74
N THR A 168 13.90 -5.24 8.08
CA THR A 168 13.56 -3.89 7.58
C THR A 168 12.39 -3.94 6.59
N PHE A 169 12.40 -4.90 5.66
CA PHE A 169 11.30 -5.10 4.72
C PHE A 169 10.00 -5.52 5.42
N TRP A 170 10.08 -6.38 6.44
CA TRP A 170 8.90 -6.82 7.19
C TRP A 170 8.28 -5.66 7.99
N THR A 171 9.10 -4.85 8.66
CA THR A 171 8.65 -3.64 9.36
C THR A 171 8.02 -2.63 8.39
N ILE A 172 8.66 -2.37 7.24
CA ILE A 172 8.11 -1.49 6.21
C ILE A 172 6.78 -2.03 5.69
N LYS A 173 6.69 -3.32 5.36
CA LYS A 173 5.47 -3.96 4.86
C LYS A 173 4.34 -3.89 5.90
N HIS A 174 4.64 -4.12 7.18
CA HIS A 174 3.64 -4.01 8.25
C HIS A 174 3.19 -2.57 8.48
N SER A 175 4.11 -1.61 8.46
CA SER A 175 3.77 -0.18 8.55
C SER A 175 2.92 0.27 7.36
N LEU A 176 3.24 -0.15 6.13
CA LEU A 176 2.41 0.13 4.95
C LEU A 176 1.04 -0.54 5.03
N LYS A 177 0.98 -1.79 5.50
CA LYS A 177 -0.29 -2.51 5.71
C LYS A 177 -1.16 -1.83 6.77
N ALA A 178 -0.57 -1.38 7.87
CA ALA A 178 -1.24 -0.63 8.92
C ALA A 178 -1.69 0.75 8.42
N PHE A 179 -0.84 1.44 7.67
CA PHE A 179 -1.17 2.72 7.04
C PHE A 179 -2.36 2.57 6.08
N TYR A 180 -2.31 1.57 5.19
CA TYR A 180 -3.38 1.27 4.26
C TYR A 180 -4.69 0.97 4.98
N LYS A 181 -4.66 0.10 6.00
CA LYS A 181 -5.86 -0.28 6.76
C LYS A 181 -6.45 0.88 7.57
N ASN A 182 -5.62 1.71 8.18
CA ASN A 182 -6.07 2.75 9.11
C ASN A 182 -6.36 4.09 8.42
N TYR A 183 -5.69 4.41 7.32
CA TYR A 183 -5.81 5.70 6.64
C TYR A 183 -6.43 5.61 5.24
N ILE A 184 -6.17 4.57 4.45
CA ILE A 184 -6.69 4.48 3.08
C ILE A 184 -8.08 3.84 3.05
N VAL A 185 -8.26 2.66 3.68
CA VAL A 185 -9.54 1.92 3.70
C VAL A 185 -10.71 2.74 4.25
N PRO A 186 -10.56 3.58 5.30
CA PRO A 186 -11.67 4.42 5.75
C PRO A 186 -12.04 5.53 4.74
N GLN A 187 -11.08 6.02 3.95
CA GLN A 187 -11.34 7.05 2.95
C GLN A 187 -12.07 6.47 1.75
N THR A 188 -11.74 5.25 1.30
CA THR A 188 -12.40 4.60 0.16
C THR A 188 -13.89 4.33 0.39
N LYS A 189 -14.33 4.28 1.65
CA LYS A 189 -15.74 4.15 2.02
C LYS A 189 -16.52 5.47 2.00
N LYS A 190 -15.85 6.62 1.84
CA LYS A 190 -16.52 7.92 1.87
C LYS A 190 -17.20 8.22 0.51
N PRO A 191 -18.41 8.80 0.50
CA PRO A 191 -19.14 9.12 -0.73
C PRO A 191 -18.35 9.99 -1.73
N TRP A 192 -17.54 10.92 -1.22
CA TRP A 192 -16.75 11.81 -2.07
C TRP A 192 -15.67 11.10 -2.89
N VAL A 193 -15.15 9.97 -2.41
CA VAL A 193 -14.16 9.18 -3.17
C VAL A 193 -14.82 8.51 -4.36
N SER A 194 -16.03 7.98 -4.19
CA SER A 194 -16.82 7.45 -5.31
C SER A 194 -17.14 8.53 -6.33
N ASP A 195 -17.52 9.73 -5.89
CA ASP A 195 -17.76 10.87 -6.77
C ASP A 195 -16.51 11.31 -7.52
N PHE A 196 -15.36 11.39 -6.82
CA PHE A 196 -14.07 11.71 -7.43
C PHE A 196 -13.68 10.70 -8.51
N LEU A 197 -13.81 9.40 -8.23
CA LEU A 197 -13.51 8.33 -9.17
C LEU A 197 -14.45 8.37 -10.39
N LEU A 198 -15.75 8.58 -10.16
CA LEU A 198 -16.73 8.73 -11.23
C LEU A 198 -16.40 9.92 -12.13
N PHE A 199 -16.16 11.10 -11.55
CA PHE A 199 -15.82 12.28 -12.33
C PHE A 199 -14.50 12.09 -13.09
N THR A 200 -13.49 11.49 -12.46
CA THR A 200 -12.21 11.18 -13.11
C THR A 200 -12.41 10.26 -14.31
N PHE A 201 -13.15 9.16 -14.14
CA PHE A 201 -13.43 8.23 -15.22
C PHE A 201 -14.13 8.93 -16.40
N VAL A 202 -15.18 9.70 -16.12
CA VAL A 202 -15.94 10.38 -17.17
C VAL A 202 -15.10 11.46 -17.86
N PHE A 203 -14.31 12.25 -17.12
CA PHE A 203 -13.38 13.22 -17.70
C PHE A 203 -12.36 12.55 -18.63
N VAL A 204 -11.71 11.47 -18.19
CA VAL A 204 -10.76 10.71 -19.02
C VAL A 204 -11.43 10.19 -20.28
N PHE A 205 -12.61 9.59 -20.17
CA PHE A 205 -13.34 9.04 -21.31
C PHE A 205 -13.75 10.10 -22.33
N ILE A 206 -14.38 11.19 -21.89
CA ILE A 206 -14.80 12.29 -22.78
C ILE A 206 -13.57 12.99 -23.36
N GLY A 207 -12.54 13.21 -22.55
CA GLY A 207 -11.30 13.85 -22.99
C GLY A 207 -10.53 13.03 -24.01
N PHE A 208 -10.55 11.70 -23.91
CA PHE A 208 -10.02 10.81 -24.94
C PHE A 208 -10.74 11.02 -26.27
N MET A 209 -12.07 10.97 -26.27
CA MET A 209 -12.88 11.15 -27.48
C MET A 209 -12.70 12.55 -28.10
N LEU A 210 -12.65 13.59 -27.27
CA LEU A 210 -12.41 14.97 -27.74
C LEU A 210 -10.99 15.16 -28.24
N SER A 211 -9.98 14.56 -27.62
CA SER A 211 -8.58 14.60 -28.09
C SER A 211 -8.45 13.92 -29.44
N TRP A 212 -9.11 12.77 -29.62
CA TRP A 212 -9.17 12.07 -30.90
C TRP A 212 -9.82 12.93 -31.98
N PHE A 213 -10.99 13.49 -31.69
CA PHE A 213 -11.71 14.38 -32.62
C PHE A 213 -10.89 15.64 -32.95
N ASN A 214 -10.21 16.21 -31.96
CA ASN A 214 -9.41 17.41 -32.12
C ASN A 214 -8.21 17.17 -33.04
N ALA A 215 -7.49 16.05 -32.86
CA ALA A 215 -6.40 15.65 -33.74
C ALA A 215 -6.88 15.30 -35.16
N LYS A 216 -7.94 14.51 -35.28
CA LYS A 216 -8.36 13.98 -36.59
C LYS A 216 -9.09 15.01 -37.45
N VAL A 217 -9.91 15.86 -36.84
CA VAL A 217 -10.85 16.73 -37.56
C VAL A 217 -10.54 18.20 -37.31
N LEU A 218 -10.62 18.64 -36.05
CA LEU A 218 -10.64 20.07 -35.72
C LEU A 218 -9.34 20.78 -36.11
N THR A 219 -8.18 20.18 -35.78
CA THR A 219 -6.87 20.76 -36.10
C THR A 219 -6.67 20.87 -37.61
N ALA A 220 -7.06 19.84 -38.37
CA ALA A 220 -6.94 19.83 -39.83
C ALA A 220 -7.87 20.87 -40.48
N GLN A 221 -9.11 21.01 -40.00
CA GLN A 221 -10.04 22.03 -40.49
C GLN A 221 -9.56 23.46 -40.20
N ILE A 222 -9.06 23.70 -38.99
CA ILE A 222 -8.55 25.02 -38.60
C ILE A 222 -7.31 25.36 -39.45
N ASP A 223 -6.37 24.43 -39.63
CA ASP A 223 -5.18 24.65 -40.44
C ASP A 223 -5.52 24.99 -41.91
N ASN A 224 -6.50 24.29 -42.49
CA ASN A 224 -6.90 24.48 -43.88
C ASN A 224 -7.64 25.82 -44.11
N HIS A 225 -8.48 26.25 -43.18
CA HIS A 225 -9.27 27.48 -43.31
C HIS A 225 -8.55 28.75 -42.82
N THR A 226 -7.56 28.64 -41.93
CA THR A 226 -6.90 29.81 -41.35
C THR A 226 -5.46 29.95 -41.80
N ARG A 227 -5.25 30.52 -43.00
CA ARG A 227 -3.93 30.97 -43.46
C ARG A 227 -3.27 32.01 -42.53
N TRP A 228 -4.02 32.64 -41.62
CA TRP A 228 -3.52 33.65 -40.66
C TRP A 228 -2.79 33.04 -39.44
N LEU A 229 -3.17 31.85 -38.98
CA LEU A 229 -2.44 31.13 -37.92
C LEU A 229 -1.01 30.75 -38.39
N VAL A 230 -0.83 30.61 -39.70
CA VAL A 230 0.46 30.35 -40.36
C VAL A 230 1.41 31.55 -40.32
N LYS A 231 0.90 32.78 -40.14
CA LYS A 231 1.69 34.04 -40.21
C LYS A 231 2.53 34.34 -38.94
N GLY A 232 2.69 33.36 -38.04
CA GLY A 232 3.78 33.36 -37.05
C GLY A 232 3.55 34.14 -35.76
N ARG A 233 2.31 34.47 -35.40
CA ARG A 233 1.98 35.18 -34.14
C ARG A 233 1.07 34.45 -33.16
N ILE A 234 0.49 33.29 -33.53
CA ILE A 234 -0.43 32.53 -32.67
C ILE A 234 0.09 31.11 -32.47
N HIS A 235 0.24 30.69 -31.21
CA HIS A 235 0.67 29.35 -30.80
C HIS A 235 -0.51 28.37 -30.84
N TYR A 236 -0.32 27.08 -31.21
CA TYR A 236 -1.43 26.11 -31.32
C TYR A 236 -2.00 25.68 -29.95
N GLY A 237 -1.48 26.18 -28.83
CA GLY A 237 -1.92 25.83 -27.48
C GLY A 237 -3.38 26.18 -27.17
N HIS A 238 -3.97 27.13 -27.88
CA HIS A 238 -5.41 27.37 -27.78
C HIS A 238 -6.24 26.16 -28.25
N LEU A 239 -5.73 25.34 -29.19
CA LEU A 239 -6.37 24.08 -29.59
C LEU A 239 -6.32 23.04 -28.48
N TYR A 240 -5.31 23.07 -27.63
CA TYR A 240 -5.25 22.22 -26.45
C TYR A 240 -6.35 22.60 -25.45
N TRP A 241 -6.53 23.88 -25.13
CA TRP A 241 -7.53 24.35 -24.17
C TRP A 241 -8.97 23.95 -24.54
N ILE A 242 -9.25 23.67 -25.82
CA ILE A 242 -10.55 23.17 -26.29
C ILE A 242 -10.95 21.89 -25.53
N VAL A 243 -10.01 20.97 -25.28
CA VAL A 243 -10.31 19.70 -24.61
C VAL A 243 -10.78 19.91 -23.16
N PRO A 244 -10.02 20.53 -22.24
CA PRO A 244 -10.48 20.75 -20.86
C PRO A 244 -11.71 21.65 -20.76
N ILE A 245 -11.91 22.61 -21.68
CA ILE A 245 -13.11 23.45 -21.71
C ILE A 245 -14.34 22.63 -22.10
N LEU A 246 -14.29 21.91 -23.23
CA LEU A 246 -15.42 21.12 -23.73
C LEU A 246 -15.76 19.96 -22.81
N THR A 247 -14.76 19.25 -22.26
CA THR A 247 -15.01 18.19 -21.27
C THR A 247 -15.74 18.74 -20.06
N THR A 248 -15.34 19.91 -19.54
CA THR A 248 -16.02 20.52 -18.40
C THR A 248 -17.44 20.96 -18.72
N LEU A 249 -17.68 21.52 -19.91
CA LEU A 249 -19.04 21.88 -20.34
C LEU A 249 -19.95 20.65 -20.45
N LEU A 250 -19.46 19.56 -21.03
CA LEU A 250 -20.18 18.29 -21.11
C LEU A 250 -20.44 17.69 -19.72
N MET A 251 -19.48 17.80 -18.79
CA MET A 251 -19.66 17.40 -17.39
C MET A 251 -20.72 18.25 -16.68
N MET A 252 -20.70 19.57 -16.85
CA MET A 252 -21.73 20.47 -16.31
C MET A 252 -23.12 20.12 -16.84
N TRP A 253 -23.23 19.76 -18.12
CA TRP A 253 -24.49 19.35 -18.73
C TRP A 253 -24.97 17.99 -18.23
N GLY A 254 -24.11 16.97 -18.28
CA GLY A 254 -24.43 15.59 -17.88
C GLY A 254 -24.75 15.45 -16.39
N PHE A 255 -24.05 16.18 -15.53
CA PHE A 255 -24.25 16.15 -14.07
C PHE A 255 -25.09 17.32 -13.54
N LYS A 256 -25.76 18.09 -14.41
CA LYS A 256 -26.55 19.27 -14.03
C LYS A 256 -27.54 18.98 -12.90
N ARG A 257 -28.22 17.84 -12.92
CA ARG A 257 -29.21 17.47 -11.89
C ARG A 257 -28.59 17.19 -10.52
N LYS A 258 -27.36 16.63 -10.52
CA LYS A 258 -26.60 16.32 -9.31
C LYS A 258 -26.01 17.60 -8.70
N LEU A 259 -25.41 18.45 -9.54
CA LEU A 259 -24.78 19.70 -9.11
C LEU A 259 -25.80 20.81 -8.77
N PHE A 260 -26.95 20.83 -9.46
CA PHE A 260 -27.99 21.85 -9.31
C PHE A 260 -29.37 21.21 -9.06
N PRO A 261 -29.66 20.71 -7.84
CA PRO A 261 -30.95 20.08 -7.55
C PRO A 261 -32.12 21.10 -7.61
N LYS A 262 -33.28 20.67 -8.11
CA LYS A 262 -34.49 21.50 -8.34
C LYS A 262 -35.01 22.22 -7.08
N LEU A 263 -34.75 21.68 -5.89
CA LEU A 263 -35.10 22.31 -4.61
C LEU A 263 -34.36 23.64 -4.40
N THR A 264 -33.09 23.70 -4.79
CA THR A 264 -32.26 24.91 -4.76
C THR A 264 -32.80 25.95 -5.74
N GLU A 265 -33.34 25.53 -6.89
CA GLU A 265 -33.94 26.39 -7.90
C GLU A 265 -35.25 27.03 -7.43
N LYS A 266 -36.17 26.23 -6.85
CA LYS A 266 -37.42 26.74 -6.24
C LYS A 266 -37.15 27.73 -5.10
N ARG A 267 -36.12 27.49 -4.27
CA ARG A 267 -35.71 28.43 -3.21
C ARG A 267 -35.04 29.69 -3.76
N THR A 268 -34.18 29.58 -4.78
CA THR A 268 -33.59 30.75 -5.45
C THR A 268 -34.69 31.62 -6.05
N ALA A 269 -35.73 31.03 -6.64
CA ALA A 269 -36.91 31.74 -7.15
C ALA A 269 -37.74 32.40 -6.04
N ARG A 270 -37.92 31.74 -4.88
CA ARG A 270 -38.63 32.30 -3.71
C ARG A 270 -37.85 33.46 -3.07
N ASN A 271 -36.53 33.36 -2.97
CA ASN A 271 -35.66 34.43 -2.47
C ASN A 271 -35.51 35.57 -3.49
N ARG A 272 -35.54 35.30 -4.80
CA ARG A 272 -35.66 36.32 -5.87
C ARG A 272 -36.91 37.18 -5.73
N LYS A 273 -38.04 36.59 -5.30
CA LYS A 273 -39.28 37.33 -4.99
C LYS A 273 -39.17 38.18 -3.71
N LYS A 274 -38.30 37.80 -2.76
CA LYS A 274 -38.14 38.47 -1.45
C LYS A 274 -37.06 39.54 -1.40
N LYS A 275 -35.97 39.41 -2.18
CA LYS A 275 -34.88 40.39 -2.25
C LYS A 275 -34.88 41.02 -3.64
N GLY A 276 -35.42 42.24 -3.74
CA GLY A 276 -35.43 43.02 -4.97
C GLY A 276 -34.03 43.14 -5.59
N LYS A 277 -33.96 42.87 -6.91
CA LYS A 277 -32.99 43.21 -7.97
C LYS A 277 -31.48 43.37 -7.72
N ASN A 278 -30.89 43.09 -6.56
CA ASN A 278 -29.43 43.15 -6.36
C ASN A 278 -28.86 41.81 -5.87
N LEU A 279 -28.97 40.76 -6.70
CA LEU A 279 -28.24 39.50 -6.50
C LEU A 279 -26.95 39.54 -7.36
N PRO A 280 -25.76 39.20 -6.83
CA PRO A 280 -24.51 39.26 -7.59
C PRO A 280 -24.60 38.49 -8.92
N PHE A 281 -23.96 38.99 -9.99
CA PHE A 281 -23.93 38.42 -11.35
C PHE A 281 -23.67 36.90 -11.38
N VAL A 282 -22.87 36.42 -10.42
CA VAL A 282 -22.55 35.00 -10.15
C VAL A 282 -23.79 34.09 -10.14
N PHE A 283 -24.96 34.60 -9.73
CA PHE A 283 -26.19 33.81 -9.62
C PHE A 283 -27.04 33.74 -10.89
N HIS A 284 -26.78 34.60 -11.89
CA HIS A 284 -27.52 34.58 -13.16
C HIS A 284 -27.02 33.48 -14.09
N ASN A 285 -25.69 33.23 -14.10
CA ASN A 285 -25.04 32.22 -14.93
C ASN A 285 -24.26 31.20 -14.08
N LYS A 286 -24.97 30.47 -13.20
CA LYS A 286 -24.39 29.45 -12.30
C LYS A 286 -23.55 28.40 -13.04
N VAL A 287 -23.93 28.05 -14.27
CA VAL A 287 -23.19 27.09 -15.10
C VAL A 287 -21.85 27.67 -15.53
N ILE A 288 -21.80 28.90 -16.01
CA ILE A 288 -20.55 29.54 -16.45
C ILE A 288 -19.58 29.67 -15.27
N PHE A 289 -20.06 30.14 -14.12
CA PHE A 289 -19.23 30.27 -12.93
C PHE A 289 -18.69 28.91 -12.46
N ALA A 290 -19.53 27.87 -12.45
CA ALA A 290 -19.12 26.52 -12.11
C ALA A 290 -18.08 25.95 -13.10
N THR A 291 -18.27 26.20 -14.40
CA THR A 291 -17.30 25.84 -15.44
C THR A 291 -15.96 26.51 -15.19
N LEU A 292 -15.93 27.81 -14.86
CA LEU A 292 -14.69 28.54 -14.61
C LEU A 292 -13.93 28.00 -13.38
N ILE A 293 -14.64 27.70 -12.28
CA ILE A 293 -14.03 27.11 -11.08
C ILE A 293 -13.32 25.78 -11.39
N VAL A 294 -13.88 24.98 -12.29
CA VAL A 294 -13.34 23.66 -12.63
C VAL A 294 -12.24 23.75 -13.68
N VAL A 295 -12.41 24.59 -14.70
CA VAL A 295 -11.46 24.73 -15.83
C VAL A 295 -10.21 25.48 -15.44
N ILE A 296 -10.32 26.61 -14.73
CA ILE A 296 -9.17 27.51 -14.49
C ILE A 296 -8.01 26.80 -13.78
N PRO A 297 -8.21 26.08 -12.66
CA PRO A 297 -7.11 25.38 -11.98
C PRO A 297 -6.45 24.32 -12.86
N SER A 298 -7.23 23.64 -13.70
CA SER A 298 -6.73 22.66 -14.67
C SER A 298 -5.86 23.29 -15.75
N LEU A 299 -6.27 24.44 -16.27
CA LEU A 299 -5.49 25.19 -17.26
C LEU A 299 -4.21 25.74 -16.64
N VAL A 300 -4.29 26.32 -15.44
CA VAL A 300 -3.11 26.81 -14.70
C VAL A 300 -2.12 25.69 -14.43
N LEU A 301 -2.59 24.52 -13.97
CA LEU A 301 -1.71 23.36 -13.77
C LEU A 301 -1.07 22.91 -15.09
N SER A 302 -1.85 22.88 -16.17
CA SER A 302 -1.32 22.53 -17.49
C SER A 302 -0.23 23.52 -17.90
N GLU A 303 -0.49 24.83 -17.84
CA GLU A 303 0.51 25.85 -18.17
C GLU A 303 1.74 25.79 -17.26
N LEU A 304 1.59 25.46 -15.97
CA LEU A 304 2.71 25.34 -15.04
C LEU A 304 3.62 24.15 -15.35
N LEU A 305 3.03 23.01 -15.75
CA LEU A 305 3.80 21.79 -16.06
C LEU A 305 4.35 21.79 -17.49
N PHE A 306 3.61 22.39 -18.41
CA PHE A 306 3.85 22.25 -19.84
C PHE A 306 4.33 23.52 -20.52
N GLY A 307 4.00 24.69 -19.96
CA GLY A 307 4.50 26.00 -20.33
C GLY A 307 4.16 26.44 -21.75
N THR A 308 3.98 27.75 -21.92
CA THR A 308 4.13 28.44 -23.20
C THR A 308 5.44 29.20 -23.19
N GLY A 309 6.56 28.45 -23.25
CA GLY A 309 7.86 29.06 -23.56
C GLY A 309 7.84 29.73 -24.93
N ASP A 310 8.72 30.70 -25.14
CA ASP A 310 8.83 31.52 -26.36
C ASP A 310 8.48 30.75 -27.64
N ILE A 311 7.70 31.40 -28.53
CA ILE A 311 7.26 30.87 -29.82
C ILE A 311 8.45 30.21 -30.51
N CYS A 312 8.49 28.88 -30.46
CA CYS A 312 9.59 28.11 -31.02
C CYS A 312 9.53 28.18 -32.55
N ARG A 313 10.29 29.11 -33.13
CA ARG A 313 10.35 29.32 -34.59
C ARG A 313 11.25 28.28 -35.29
N THR A 314 12.25 27.77 -34.57
CA THR A 314 13.26 26.82 -35.02
C THR A 314 13.16 25.51 -34.24
N CYS A 315 13.14 24.39 -34.95
CA CYS A 315 12.79 23.06 -34.46
C CYS A 315 13.71 22.58 -33.30
N CYS A 316 13.34 22.84 -32.06
CA CYS A 316 13.98 22.24 -30.88
C CYS A 316 13.01 21.21 -30.27
N THR A 317 13.33 19.93 -30.36
CA THR A 317 12.47 18.81 -29.92
C THR A 317 12.42 18.60 -28.41
N ASP A 318 13.29 19.28 -27.67
CA ASP A 318 13.63 18.87 -26.30
C ASP A 318 12.77 19.56 -25.24
N LYS A 319 11.94 20.53 -25.64
CA LYS A 319 11.05 21.28 -24.72
C LYS A 319 9.58 21.08 -25.09
N TRP A 320 8.75 20.94 -24.06
CA TRP A 320 7.35 20.59 -24.21
C TRP A 320 6.53 21.60 -25.04
N PHE A 321 6.76 22.91 -24.84
CA PHE A 321 6.07 23.95 -25.62
C PHE A 321 6.30 23.87 -27.14
N CYS A 322 7.36 23.18 -27.58
CA CYS A 322 7.66 22.94 -28.99
C CYS A 322 6.76 21.88 -29.64
N TRP A 323 6.21 20.97 -28.82
CA TRP A 323 5.29 19.93 -29.29
C TRP A 323 4.03 20.54 -29.93
N TRP A 324 3.73 21.78 -29.55
CA TRP A 324 2.50 22.48 -29.88
C TRP A 324 2.73 23.51 -30.99
N SER A 325 3.77 23.28 -31.81
CA SER A 325 4.00 24.03 -33.04
C SER A 325 3.38 23.29 -34.22
N ARG A 326 2.89 24.04 -35.22
CA ARG A 326 2.42 23.47 -36.49
C ARG A 326 3.44 22.49 -37.10
N LYS A 327 4.72 22.86 -37.07
CA LYS A 327 5.81 22.02 -37.59
C LYS A 327 5.93 20.69 -36.85
N HIS A 328 5.83 20.69 -35.52
CA HIS A 328 5.87 19.47 -34.73
C HIS A 328 4.63 18.60 -34.96
N TYR A 329 3.44 19.20 -35.03
CA TYR A 329 2.19 18.49 -35.27
C TYR A 329 2.24 17.61 -36.54
N TYR A 330 2.80 18.14 -37.63
CA TYR A 330 2.96 17.40 -38.89
C TYR A 330 4.19 16.48 -38.92
N LYS A 331 5.15 16.64 -37.99
CA LYS A 331 6.28 15.71 -37.83
C LYS A 331 5.87 14.41 -37.11
N VAL A 332 4.85 14.48 -36.26
CA VAL A 332 4.32 13.33 -35.53
C VAL A 332 3.37 12.52 -36.42
N ASP A 333 3.51 11.19 -36.36
CA ASP A 333 2.65 10.24 -37.06
C ASP A 333 1.18 10.47 -36.72
N GLU A 334 0.30 10.30 -37.72
CA GLU A 334 -1.13 10.61 -37.58
C GLU A 334 -1.79 9.85 -36.41
N SER A 335 -1.37 8.61 -36.16
CA SER A 335 -1.85 7.78 -35.04
C SER A 335 -1.49 8.35 -33.66
N TRP A 336 -0.40 9.11 -33.55
CA TRP A 336 0.11 9.65 -32.29
C TRP A 336 -0.30 11.10 -32.02
N ARG A 337 -0.84 11.81 -33.02
CA ARG A 337 -1.24 13.22 -32.88
C ARG A 337 -2.23 13.48 -31.75
N MET A 338 -3.09 12.52 -31.43
CA MET A 338 -4.03 12.62 -30.30
C MET A 338 -3.31 12.79 -28.95
N MET A 339 -2.14 12.19 -28.76
CA MET A 339 -1.42 12.24 -27.49
C MET A 339 -0.97 13.65 -27.12
N ASN A 340 -0.75 14.53 -28.11
CA ASN A 340 -0.46 15.94 -27.89
C ASN A 340 -1.58 16.68 -27.15
N TYR A 341 -2.82 16.20 -27.26
CA TYR A 341 -3.97 16.74 -26.57
C TYR A 341 -4.29 15.96 -25.29
N PHE A 342 -4.24 14.62 -25.38
CA PHE A 342 -4.71 13.75 -24.31
C PHE A 342 -3.77 13.71 -23.11
N VAL A 343 -2.45 13.65 -23.32
CA VAL A 343 -1.46 13.55 -22.24
C VAL A 343 -1.53 14.75 -21.29
N PRO A 344 -1.43 16.01 -21.76
CA PRO A 344 -1.51 17.16 -20.86
C PRO A 344 -2.89 17.27 -20.21
N PHE A 345 -3.96 16.89 -20.92
CA PHE A 345 -5.31 16.86 -20.34
C PHE A 345 -5.42 15.86 -19.18
N VAL A 346 -5.02 14.60 -19.37
CA VAL A 346 -5.12 13.54 -18.36
C VAL A 346 -4.36 13.89 -17.09
N ILE A 347 -3.21 14.56 -17.22
CA ILE A 347 -2.42 15.01 -16.07
C ILE A 347 -3.17 16.07 -15.24
N ALA A 348 -4.03 16.87 -15.87
CA ALA A 348 -4.85 17.87 -15.19
C ALA A 348 -6.22 17.37 -14.72
N VAL A 349 -6.69 16.20 -15.19
CA VAL A 349 -7.99 15.60 -14.80
C VAL A 349 -8.16 15.46 -13.28
N PRO A 350 -7.17 15.00 -12.49
CA PRO A 350 -7.34 14.88 -11.04
C PRO A 350 -7.76 16.20 -10.38
N VAL A 351 -7.22 17.32 -10.86
CA VAL A 351 -7.61 18.66 -10.37
C VAL A 351 -9.03 18.99 -10.79
N GLN A 352 -9.43 18.73 -12.04
CA GLN A 352 -10.82 18.94 -12.49
C GLN A 352 -11.82 18.12 -11.68
N SER A 353 -11.53 16.84 -11.44
CA SER A 353 -12.35 15.94 -10.63
C SER A 353 -12.48 16.41 -9.19
N LEU A 354 -11.39 16.89 -8.60
CA LEU A 354 -11.42 17.44 -7.25
C LEU A 354 -12.28 18.71 -7.19
N MET A 355 -12.12 19.62 -8.16
CA MET A 355 -12.94 20.83 -8.25
C MET A 355 -14.42 20.51 -8.43
N MET A 356 -14.77 19.45 -9.17
CA MET A 356 -16.16 18.98 -9.29
C MET A 356 -16.73 18.51 -7.96
N VAL A 357 -15.96 17.77 -7.16
CA VAL A 357 -16.38 17.34 -5.82
C VAL A 357 -16.57 18.56 -4.90
N MET A 358 -15.63 19.49 -4.90
CA MET A 358 -15.74 20.73 -4.11
C MET A 358 -16.96 21.56 -4.53
N LEU A 359 -17.21 21.68 -5.84
CA LEU A 359 -18.36 22.39 -6.37
C LEU A 359 -19.68 21.76 -5.90
N ASN A 360 -19.75 20.43 -5.92
CA ASN A 360 -20.90 19.69 -5.38
C ASN A 360 -21.12 20.01 -3.89
N TRP A 361 -20.05 20.00 -3.07
CA TRP A 361 -20.14 20.36 -1.65
C TRP A 361 -20.57 21.79 -1.41
N VAL A 362 -20.04 22.74 -2.19
CA VAL A 362 -20.40 24.16 -2.08
C VAL A 362 -21.90 24.33 -2.36
N PHE A 363 -22.42 23.76 -3.45
CA PHE A 363 -23.84 23.85 -3.76
C PHE A 363 -24.73 23.11 -2.76
N GLU A 364 -24.27 21.97 -2.24
CA GLU A 364 -24.98 21.26 -1.18
C GLU A 364 -25.01 22.06 0.13
N ALA A 365 -23.90 22.66 0.56
CA ALA A 365 -23.83 23.50 1.74
C ALA A 365 -24.77 24.71 1.62
N PHE A 366 -24.75 25.41 0.48
CA PHE A 366 -25.69 26.49 0.20
C PHE A 366 -27.16 26.04 0.19
N SER A 367 -27.45 24.78 -0.15
CA SER A 367 -28.80 24.24 -0.07
C SER A 367 -29.28 24.00 1.37
N ARG A 368 -28.36 23.83 2.32
CA ARG A 368 -28.63 23.54 3.74
C ARG A 368 -28.71 24.80 4.61
N VAL A 369 -28.03 25.89 4.25
CA VAL A 369 -28.13 27.18 4.96
C VAL A 369 -29.54 27.76 4.79
N ARG A 370 -30.19 28.08 5.93
CA ARG A 370 -31.62 28.40 6.07
C ARG A 370 -31.97 29.84 5.68
#